data_AF-A0A7Y2IGR1-F1
#
_entry.id   AF-A0A7Y2IGR1-F1
#
_cell.length_a   1.000
_cell.length_b   1.000
_cell.length_c   1.000
_cell.angle_alpha   90.00
_cell.angle_beta   90.00
_cell.angle_gamma   90.00
#
_symmetry.space_group_name_H-M   'P 1'
#
loop_
_entity.id
_entity.type
_entity.pdbx_description
1 polymer ?
#
loop_
_entity_poly.entity_id
_entity_poly.type
_entity_poly.pdbx_seq_one_letter_code
_entity_poly.pdbx_strand_id
1 'polypeptide(L)'
;MNSKTGESATEAELLASHADALLEALWATVEQWAVNSLVSRSPADAHKRVQLSADRISDHVRSSVLPDLATLLGADIDEQWTTPLEIVRSLVGPITAELQSLHVPPPQRDSHSVALHPQDLYNIAPATFANVHPSLHEPGLAWGAAKAHVHLRRHQRQASDRRPVVVVCAPELGDRSRFDAFEVHHVRNAQKLAEFSAHTEPDLVIVDLDRTPDPVPFRIENAHVVGFGSHVDTPRHDAALEAGYDAVLARSIFFRRLPELLAPVQKSSAS
;
A
#
# COMPACT_ATOMS: atom_id res chain seq x y z
N MET A 1 26.51 -11.30 -24.70
CA MET A 1 25.16 -10.82 -25.07
C MET A 1 24.19 -11.98 -24.89
N ASN A 2 23.00 -11.74 -24.31
CA ASN A 2 21.83 -12.63 -24.11
C ASN A 2 21.46 -13.18 -22.71
N SER A 3 22.10 -12.79 -21.60
CA SER A 3 21.66 -13.28 -20.27
C SER A 3 20.54 -12.45 -19.60
N LYS A 4 20.41 -11.14 -19.90
CA LYS A 4 19.47 -10.25 -19.19
C LYS A 4 18.00 -10.40 -19.59
N THR A 5 17.70 -10.78 -20.84
CA THR A 5 16.33 -10.90 -21.35
C THR A 5 15.64 -12.20 -20.92
N GLY A 6 16.42 -13.25 -20.65
CA GLY A 6 15.91 -14.52 -20.15
C GLY A 6 15.48 -14.44 -18.68
N GLU A 7 16.23 -13.70 -17.86
CA GLU A 7 16.01 -13.57 -16.41
C GLU A 7 14.73 -12.77 -16.07
N SER A 8 14.42 -11.71 -16.83
CA SER A 8 13.17 -10.96 -16.66
C SER A 8 11.92 -11.72 -17.11
N ALA A 9 12.06 -12.59 -18.12
CA ALA A 9 10.97 -13.46 -18.55
C ALA A 9 10.68 -14.53 -17.48
N THR A 10 11.72 -15.09 -16.85
CA THR A 10 11.55 -16.07 -15.77
C THR A 10 10.92 -15.45 -14.52
N GLU A 11 11.23 -14.20 -14.19
CA GLU A 11 10.62 -13.49 -13.06
C GLU A 11 9.13 -13.20 -13.27
N ALA A 12 8.76 -12.75 -14.47
CA ALA A 12 7.36 -12.53 -14.84
C ALA A 12 6.58 -13.85 -14.84
N GLU A 13 7.18 -14.93 -15.33
CA GLU A 13 6.61 -16.29 -15.28
C GLU A 13 6.44 -16.79 -13.85
N LEU A 14 7.42 -16.56 -12.96
CA LEU A 14 7.34 -16.92 -11.55
C LEU A 14 6.25 -16.14 -10.82
N LEU A 15 6.14 -14.83 -11.07
CA LEU A 15 5.06 -14.02 -10.51
C LEU A 15 3.69 -14.50 -11.01
N ALA A 16 3.55 -14.76 -12.30
CA ALA A 16 2.31 -15.29 -12.87
C ALA A 16 1.94 -16.63 -12.23
N SER A 17 2.92 -17.52 -12.05
CA SER A 17 2.71 -18.80 -11.35
C SER A 17 2.24 -18.61 -9.89
N HIS A 18 2.80 -17.64 -9.16
CA HIS A 18 2.34 -17.32 -7.81
C HIS A 18 0.94 -16.67 -7.80
N ALA A 19 0.62 -15.86 -8.80
CA ALA A 19 -0.70 -15.27 -8.96
C ALA A 19 -1.76 -16.35 -9.26
N ASP A 20 -1.46 -17.30 -10.14
CA ASP A 20 -2.33 -18.44 -10.45
C ASP A 20 -2.57 -19.31 -9.21
N ALA A 21 -1.51 -19.65 -8.47
CA ALA A 21 -1.63 -20.43 -7.24
C ALA A 21 -2.46 -19.71 -6.17
N LEU A 22 -2.31 -18.39 -6.03
CA LEU A 22 -3.14 -17.60 -5.13
C LEU A 22 -4.60 -17.56 -5.60
N LEU A 23 -4.85 -17.38 -6.89
CA LEU A 23 -6.19 -17.33 -7.47
C LEU A 23 -6.93 -18.67 -7.27
N GLU A 24 -6.26 -19.80 -7.55
CA GLU A 24 -6.80 -21.14 -7.34
C GLU A 24 -7.20 -21.35 -5.87
N ALA A 25 -6.31 -20.99 -4.94
CA ALA A 25 -6.59 -21.10 -3.52
C ALA A 25 -7.73 -20.19 -3.06
N LEU A 26 -7.85 -18.98 -3.63
CA LEU A 26 -8.96 -18.05 -3.34
C LEU A 26 -10.29 -18.59 -3.87
N TRP A 27 -10.31 -19.12 -5.09
CA TRP A 27 -11.50 -19.79 -5.67
C TRP A 27 -11.99 -20.94 -4.79
N ALA A 28 -11.07 -21.71 -4.20
CA ALA A 28 -11.43 -22.83 -3.34
C ALA A 28 -11.99 -22.43 -1.97
N THR A 29 -11.77 -21.19 -1.50
CA THR A 29 -11.94 -20.86 -0.07
C THR A 29 -12.81 -19.62 0.22
N VAL A 30 -12.81 -18.61 -0.64
CA VAL A 30 -13.45 -17.30 -0.35
C VAL A 30 -14.96 -17.45 -0.16
N GLU A 31 -15.63 -18.23 -1.00
CA GLU A 31 -17.08 -18.44 -0.89
C GLU A 31 -17.45 -19.08 0.45
N GLN A 32 -16.79 -20.18 0.80
CA GLN A 32 -17.05 -20.90 2.03
C GLN A 32 -16.75 -20.02 3.27
N TRP A 33 -15.69 -19.23 3.22
CA TRP A 33 -15.38 -18.27 4.28
C TRP A 33 -16.49 -17.21 4.44
N ALA A 34 -16.98 -16.64 3.33
CA ALA A 34 -18.03 -15.63 3.36
C ALA A 34 -19.34 -16.18 3.95
N VAL A 35 -19.74 -17.39 3.51
CA VAL A 35 -20.92 -18.08 4.04
C VAL A 35 -20.73 -18.43 5.52
N ASN A 36 -19.56 -18.95 5.92
CA ASN A 36 -19.29 -19.28 7.32
C ASN A 36 -19.32 -18.04 8.21
N SER A 37 -18.83 -16.90 7.72
CA SER A 37 -18.86 -15.62 8.42
C SER A 37 -20.29 -15.17 8.75
N LEU A 38 -21.24 -15.39 7.83
CA LEU A 38 -22.68 -15.19 8.02
C LEU A 38 -23.29 -16.22 8.97
N VAL A 39 -23.13 -17.51 8.66
CA VAL A 39 -23.81 -18.63 9.34
C VAL A 39 -23.40 -18.72 10.81
N SER A 40 -22.11 -18.57 11.11
CA SER A 40 -21.59 -18.66 12.49
C SER A 40 -22.14 -17.57 13.44
N ARG A 41 -22.64 -16.46 12.88
CA ARG A 41 -23.21 -15.32 13.62
C ARG A 41 -24.74 -15.30 13.57
N SER A 42 -25.37 -16.23 12.84
CA SER A 42 -26.81 -16.23 12.61
C SER A 42 -27.58 -17.02 13.68
N PRO A 43 -28.87 -16.71 13.92
CA PRO A 43 -29.68 -17.45 14.90
C PRO A 43 -29.98 -18.88 14.42
N ALA A 44 -29.89 -19.86 15.34
CA ALA A 44 -30.07 -21.27 15.00
C ALA A 44 -31.50 -21.63 14.53
N ASP A 45 -32.50 -20.86 14.95
CA ASP A 45 -33.92 -21.05 14.62
C ASP A 45 -34.33 -20.42 13.27
N ALA A 46 -33.44 -19.65 12.64
CA ALA A 46 -33.70 -18.93 11.39
C ALA A 46 -33.23 -19.67 10.12
N HIS A 47 -33.03 -20.99 10.18
CA HIS A 47 -32.34 -21.80 9.16
C HIS A 47 -32.70 -21.47 7.70
N LYS A 48 -34.00 -21.40 7.36
CA LYS A 48 -34.43 -21.10 5.98
C LYS A 48 -34.05 -19.69 5.52
N ARG A 49 -34.12 -18.68 6.38
CA ARG A 49 -33.73 -17.31 6.03
C ARG A 49 -32.22 -17.20 5.89
N VAL A 50 -31.48 -17.84 6.79
CA VAL A 50 -30.01 -17.91 6.76
C VAL A 50 -29.54 -18.57 5.46
N GLN A 51 -30.20 -19.65 5.02
CA GLN A 51 -29.88 -20.30 3.75
C GLN A 51 -30.07 -19.35 2.56
N LEU A 52 -31.21 -18.65 2.49
CA LEU A 52 -31.45 -17.68 1.41
C LEU A 52 -30.44 -16.53 1.40
N SER A 53 -29.99 -16.08 2.58
CA SER A 53 -28.93 -15.07 2.71
C SER A 53 -27.57 -15.63 2.27
N ALA A 54 -27.25 -16.87 2.64
CA ALA A 54 -26.03 -17.54 2.20
C ALA A 54 -25.99 -17.70 0.67
N ASP A 55 -27.12 -18.08 0.06
CA ASP A 55 -27.24 -18.21 -1.40
C ASP A 55 -26.94 -16.87 -2.09
N ARG A 56 -27.47 -15.75 -1.58
CA ARG A 56 -27.18 -14.41 -2.12
C ARG A 56 -25.70 -14.01 -1.99
N ILE A 57 -25.07 -14.33 -0.86
CA ILE A 57 -23.64 -14.08 -0.66
C ILE A 57 -22.81 -14.92 -1.64
N SER A 58 -23.12 -16.21 -1.76
CA SER A 58 -22.46 -17.10 -2.74
C SER A 58 -22.62 -16.59 -4.17
N ASP A 59 -23.82 -16.15 -4.56
CA ASP A 59 -24.06 -15.59 -5.89
C ASP A 59 -23.22 -14.34 -6.12
N HIS A 60 -23.17 -13.41 -5.16
CA HIS A 60 -22.34 -12.21 -5.26
C HIS A 60 -20.84 -12.52 -5.33
N VAL A 61 -20.36 -13.50 -4.54
CA VAL A 61 -18.96 -13.96 -4.62
C VAL A 61 -18.64 -14.44 -6.03
N ARG A 62 -19.49 -15.30 -6.60
CA ARG A 62 -19.26 -15.88 -7.93
C ARG A 62 -19.42 -14.87 -9.06
N SER A 63 -20.36 -13.94 -8.96
CA SER A 63 -20.67 -12.99 -10.03
C SER A 63 -19.78 -11.75 -10.05
N SER A 64 -19.14 -11.43 -8.92
CA SER A 64 -18.42 -10.15 -8.77
C SER A 64 -17.02 -10.35 -8.16
N VAL A 65 -16.92 -10.94 -6.98
CA VAL A 65 -15.64 -11.02 -6.26
C VAL A 65 -14.61 -11.91 -6.94
N LEU A 66 -14.98 -13.13 -7.34
CA LEU A 66 -14.06 -14.05 -8.03
C LEU A 66 -13.62 -13.51 -9.41
N PRO A 67 -14.50 -12.93 -10.24
CA PRO A 67 -14.10 -12.22 -11.46
C PRO A 67 -13.14 -11.05 -11.22
N ASP A 68 -13.37 -10.23 -10.20
CA ASP A 68 -12.51 -9.10 -9.87
C ASP A 68 -11.12 -9.57 -9.42
N LEU A 69 -11.05 -10.65 -8.63
CA LEU A 69 -9.79 -11.30 -8.24
C LEU A 69 -9.03 -11.83 -9.45
N ALA A 70 -9.71 -12.51 -10.37
CA ALA A 70 -9.10 -13.03 -11.59
C ALA A 70 -8.57 -11.89 -12.48
N THR A 71 -9.35 -10.82 -12.62
CA THR A 71 -8.96 -9.64 -13.39
C THR A 71 -7.74 -8.95 -12.77
N LEU A 72 -7.73 -8.77 -11.44
CA LEU A 72 -6.62 -8.14 -10.73
C LEU A 72 -5.34 -8.97 -10.84
N LEU A 73 -5.42 -10.27 -10.56
CA LEU A 73 -4.25 -11.16 -10.54
C LEU A 73 -3.71 -11.46 -11.95
N GLY A 74 -4.56 -11.37 -12.97
CA GLY A 74 -4.16 -11.48 -14.38
C GLY A 74 -3.65 -10.17 -15.01
N ALA A 75 -3.88 -9.01 -14.36
CA ALA A 75 -3.37 -7.73 -14.82
C ALA A 75 -1.86 -7.59 -14.54
N ASP A 76 -1.17 -6.80 -15.37
CA ASP A 76 0.21 -6.41 -15.09
C ASP A 76 0.28 -5.68 -13.73
N ILE A 77 1.38 -5.87 -12.99
CA ILE A 77 1.57 -5.32 -11.65
C ILE A 77 1.26 -3.82 -11.59
N ASP A 78 1.72 -3.06 -12.58
CA ASP A 78 1.63 -1.61 -12.59
C ASP A 78 0.19 -1.14 -12.93
N GLU A 79 -0.65 -2.05 -13.42
CA GLU A 79 -2.07 -1.85 -13.72
C GLU A 79 -3.00 -2.34 -12.58
N GLN A 80 -2.46 -3.00 -11.54
CA GLN A 80 -3.25 -3.51 -10.42
C GLN A 80 -3.78 -2.36 -9.55
N TRP A 81 -5.08 -2.09 -9.64
CA TRP A 81 -5.75 -0.96 -8.96
C TRP A 81 -5.98 -1.16 -7.46
N THR A 82 -5.74 -2.37 -6.93
CA THR A 82 -5.91 -2.70 -5.50
C THR A 82 -5.12 -3.96 -5.12
N THR A 83 -5.43 -4.57 -3.96
CA THR A 83 -4.88 -5.86 -3.53
C THR A 83 -5.96 -6.95 -3.46
N PRO A 84 -5.61 -8.24 -3.64
CA PRO A 84 -6.59 -9.32 -3.57
C PRO A 84 -7.31 -9.39 -2.20
N LEU A 85 -6.60 -9.09 -1.11
CA LEU A 85 -7.19 -9.08 0.23
C LEU A 85 -8.23 -7.96 0.39
N GLU A 86 -8.03 -6.82 -0.27
CA GLU A 86 -8.99 -5.71 -0.25
C GLU A 86 -10.26 -6.05 -1.04
N ILE A 87 -10.12 -6.76 -2.16
CA ILE A 87 -11.28 -7.33 -2.88
C ILE A 87 -12.05 -8.30 -1.99
N VAL A 88 -11.37 -9.17 -1.23
CA VAL A 88 -12.05 -10.06 -0.28
C VAL A 88 -12.73 -9.25 0.84
N ARG A 89 -12.12 -8.18 1.34
CA ARG A 89 -12.72 -7.29 2.36
C ARG A 89 -13.97 -6.57 1.87
N SER A 90 -14.15 -6.38 0.57
CA SER A 90 -15.37 -5.79 0.01
C SER A 90 -16.64 -6.59 0.39
N LEU A 91 -16.51 -7.89 0.71
CA LEU A 91 -17.60 -8.76 1.17
C LEU A 91 -18.15 -8.38 2.55
N VAL A 92 -17.43 -7.60 3.36
CA VAL A 92 -17.88 -7.19 4.71
C VAL A 92 -19.20 -6.42 4.63
N GLY A 93 -19.37 -5.55 3.64
CA GLY A 93 -20.61 -4.79 3.44
C GLY A 93 -21.83 -5.69 3.16
N PRO A 94 -21.80 -6.51 2.09
CA PRO A 94 -22.86 -7.48 1.79
C PRO A 94 -23.19 -8.41 2.97
N ILE A 95 -22.18 -8.99 3.65
CA ILE A 95 -22.43 -9.88 4.80
C ILE A 95 -23.08 -9.11 5.96
N THR A 96 -22.63 -7.88 6.22
CA THR A 96 -23.22 -7.00 7.25
C THR A 96 -24.69 -6.72 6.95
N ALA A 97 -25.03 -6.40 5.71
CA ALA A 97 -26.41 -6.14 5.30
C ALA A 97 -27.30 -7.37 5.50
N GLU A 98 -26.81 -8.57 5.18
CA GLU A 98 -27.53 -9.82 5.40
C GLU A 98 -27.75 -10.10 6.91
N LEU A 99 -26.71 -9.93 7.74
CA LEU A 99 -26.83 -10.08 9.20
C LEU A 99 -27.83 -9.10 9.81
N GLN A 100 -27.84 -7.85 9.34
CA GLN A 100 -28.82 -6.84 9.75
C GLN A 100 -30.25 -7.23 9.33
N SER A 101 -30.45 -7.77 8.12
CA SER A 101 -31.76 -8.24 7.65
C SER A 101 -32.29 -9.41 8.48
N LEU A 102 -31.39 -10.24 9.01
CA LEU A 102 -31.67 -11.33 9.93
C LEU A 102 -31.86 -10.84 11.38
N HIS A 103 -31.76 -9.53 11.63
CA HIS A 103 -31.85 -8.90 12.94
C HIS A 103 -30.81 -9.42 13.95
N VAL A 104 -29.63 -9.80 13.47
CA VAL A 104 -28.52 -10.21 14.34
C VAL A 104 -27.95 -8.95 15.02
N PRO A 105 -27.92 -8.87 16.36
CA PRO A 105 -27.32 -7.73 17.04
C PRO A 105 -25.79 -7.73 16.80
N PRO A 106 -25.18 -6.57 16.54
CA PRO A 106 -23.73 -6.48 16.43
C PRO A 106 -23.07 -6.85 17.77
N PRO A 107 -21.91 -7.52 17.75
CA PRO A 107 -21.18 -7.85 18.97
C PRO A 107 -20.67 -6.57 19.65
N GLN A 108 -20.35 -6.67 20.94
CA GLN A 108 -19.59 -5.62 21.61
C GLN A 108 -18.18 -5.56 21.00
N ARG A 109 -17.81 -4.40 20.48
CA ARG A 109 -16.49 -4.14 19.87
C ARG A 109 -15.65 -3.29 20.80
N ASP A 110 -14.37 -3.57 20.87
CA ASP A 110 -13.42 -2.73 21.60
C ASP A 110 -13.19 -1.39 20.86
N SER A 111 -12.82 -0.36 21.62
CA SER A 111 -12.67 1.01 21.12
C SER A 111 -11.56 1.15 20.07
N HIS A 112 -10.55 0.27 20.08
CA HIS A 112 -9.47 0.29 19.10
C HIS A 112 -9.93 -0.28 17.75
N SER A 113 -10.64 -1.41 17.75
CA SER A 113 -11.24 -2.01 16.56
C SER A 113 -12.31 -1.12 15.91
N VAL A 114 -13.08 -0.36 16.71
CA VAL A 114 -14.05 0.61 16.20
C VAL A 114 -13.36 1.79 15.52
N ALA A 115 -12.25 2.29 16.09
CA ALA A 115 -11.48 3.38 15.50
C ALA A 115 -10.82 2.98 14.17
N LEU A 116 -10.27 1.77 14.09
CA LEU A 116 -9.58 1.27 12.90
C LEU A 116 -10.52 0.87 11.76
N HIS A 117 -11.66 0.27 12.08
CA HIS A 117 -12.59 -0.27 11.08
C HIS A 117 -14.03 0.09 11.41
N PRO A 118 -14.43 1.38 11.36
CA PRO A 118 -15.75 1.81 11.81
C PRO A 118 -16.90 1.09 11.07
N GLN A 119 -16.69 0.74 9.80
CA GLN A 119 -17.67 0.07 8.95
C GLN A 119 -17.80 -1.44 9.17
N ASP A 120 -16.85 -2.09 9.84
CA ASP A 120 -16.90 -3.54 10.12
C ASP A 120 -17.71 -3.86 11.38
N LEU A 121 -19.02 -3.63 11.29
CA LEU A 121 -19.96 -3.71 12.42
C LEU A 121 -19.95 -5.06 13.16
N TYR A 122 -19.56 -6.14 12.49
CA TYR A 122 -19.60 -7.51 13.00
C TYR A 122 -18.23 -8.15 13.19
N ASN A 123 -17.14 -7.38 13.04
CA ASN A 123 -15.76 -7.85 13.14
C ASN A 123 -15.51 -9.06 12.22
N ILE A 124 -15.81 -8.88 10.94
CA ILE A 124 -15.74 -9.88 9.88
C ILE A 124 -14.48 -9.69 9.03
N ALA A 125 -13.99 -8.46 8.89
CA ALA A 125 -12.93 -8.12 7.96
C ALA A 125 -11.67 -8.94 8.23
N PRO A 126 -11.15 -9.69 7.23
CA PRO A 126 -9.92 -10.44 7.42
C PRO A 126 -8.73 -9.47 7.48
N ALA A 127 -7.95 -9.55 8.56
CA ALA A 127 -6.70 -8.80 8.67
C ALA A 127 -5.61 -9.37 7.74
N THR A 128 -5.62 -10.69 7.52
CA THR A 128 -4.67 -11.43 6.70
C THR A 128 -5.38 -12.54 5.91
N PHE A 129 -4.71 -13.09 4.89
CA PHE A 129 -5.20 -14.27 4.15
C PHE A 129 -5.48 -15.48 5.05
N ALA A 130 -4.70 -15.67 6.12
CA ALA A 130 -4.92 -16.77 7.06
C ALA A 130 -6.24 -16.63 7.85
N ASN A 131 -6.81 -15.43 7.95
CA ASN A 131 -8.14 -15.23 8.54
C ASN A 131 -9.28 -15.66 7.61
N VAL A 132 -9.00 -15.78 6.30
CA VAL A 132 -9.93 -16.35 5.32
C VAL A 132 -9.84 -17.88 5.36
N HIS A 133 -8.64 -18.40 5.14
CA HIS A 133 -8.35 -19.83 5.25
C HIS A 133 -6.84 -20.09 5.45
N PRO A 134 -6.41 -21.06 6.28
CA PRO A 134 -4.99 -21.33 6.50
C PRO A 134 -4.19 -21.64 5.23
N SER A 135 -4.82 -22.29 4.24
CA SER A 135 -4.15 -22.61 2.96
C SER A 135 -3.80 -21.38 2.11
N LEU A 136 -4.35 -20.20 2.41
CA LEU A 136 -4.03 -18.97 1.71
C LEU A 136 -2.78 -18.27 2.27
N HIS A 137 -2.24 -18.74 3.40
CA HIS A 137 -1.08 -18.10 4.02
C HIS A 137 0.16 -18.12 3.12
N GLU A 138 0.57 -19.31 2.68
CA GLU A 138 1.77 -19.47 1.85
C GLU A 138 1.59 -18.85 0.45
N PRO A 139 0.50 -19.07 -0.30
CA PRO A 139 0.30 -18.42 -1.59
C PRO A 139 0.25 -16.90 -1.49
N GLY A 140 -0.41 -16.36 -0.46
CA GLY A 140 -0.49 -14.92 -0.23
C GLY A 140 0.86 -14.29 0.07
N LEU A 141 1.70 -14.93 0.88
CA LEU A 141 3.06 -14.48 1.15
C LEU A 141 3.96 -14.57 -0.09
N ALA A 142 3.90 -15.69 -0.82
CA ALA A 142 4.71 -15.90 -2.02
C ALA A 142 4.41 -14.88 -3.11
N TRP A 143 3.12 -14.66 -3.41
CA TRP A 143 2.69 -13.64 -4.35
C TRP A 143 3.08 -12.23 -3.89
N GLY A 144 2.86 -11.88 -2.62
CA GLY A 144 3.22 -10.57 -2.08
C GLY A 144 4.73 -10.28 -2.18
N ALA A 145 5.56 -11.27 -1.87
CA ALA A 145 7.01 -11.17 -1.99
C ALA A 145 7.46 -11.04 -3.46
N ALA A 146 6.89 -11.85 -4.36
CA ALA A 146 7.18 -11.79 -5.80
C ALA A 146 6.76 -10.43 -6.41
N LYS A 147 5.56 -9.94 -6.08
CA LYS A 147 5.07 -8.63 -6.52
C LYS A 147 5.99 -7.51 -6.04
N ALA A 148 6.36 -7.51 -4.75
CA ALA A 148 7.29 -6.52 -4.20
C ALA A 148 8.66 -6.56 -4.89
N HIS A 149 9.18 -7.76 -5.17
CA HIS A 149 10.46 -7.94 -5.87
C HIS A 149 10.42 -7.36 -7.29
N VAL A 150 9.39 -7.67 -8.07
CA VAL A 150 9.24 -7.17 -9.44
C VAL A 150 9.00 -5.66 -9.45
N HIS A 151 8.17 -5.14 -8.55
CA HIS A 151 7.92 -3.69 -8.41
C HIS A 151 9.22 -2.95 -8.08
N LEU A 152 10.00 -3.42 -7.08
CA LEU A 152 11.30 -2.83 -6.75
C LEU A 152 12.25 -2.88 -7.95
N ARG A 153 12.35 -3.99 -8.68
CA ARG A 153 13.26 -4.11 -9.84
C ARG A 153 12.83 -3.28 -11.04
N ARG A 154 11.53 -3.17 -11.35
CA ARG A 154 11.03 -2.35 -12.47
C ARG A 154 11.31 -0.87 -12.24
N HIS A 155 11.03 -0.39 -11.03
CA HIS A 155 11.33 0.99 -10.65
C HIS A 155 12.84 1.24 -10.46
N GLN A 156 13.62 0.25 -10.03
CA GLN A 156 15.10 0.35 -10.02
C GLN A 156 15.70 0.39 -11.43
N ARG A 157 15.16 -0.39 -12.40
CA ARG A 157 15.62 -0.38 -13.81
C ARG A 157 15.28 0.92 -14.53
N GLN A 158 14.10 1.50 -14.29
CA GLN A 158 13.75 2.83 -14.82
C GLN A 158 14.57 3.96 -14.17
N ALA A 159 14.92 3.84 -12.89
CA ALA A 159 15.79 4.79 -12.21
C ALA A 159 17.28 4.68 -12.63
N SER A 160 17.73 3.53 -13.15
CA SER A 160 19.17 3.28 -13.39
C SER A 160 19.80 3.98 -14.60
N ASP A 161 19.02 4.65 -15.46
CA ASP A 161 19.54 5.44 -16.60
C ASP A 161 19.31 6.97 -16.44
N ARG A 162 18.70 7.38 -15.31
CA ARG A 162 18.41 8.78 -14.97
C ARG A 162 19.15 9.15 -13.69
N ARG A 163 19.70 10.36 -13.61
CA ARG A 163 20.19 10.89 -12.33
C ARG A 163 19.01 10.98 -11.36
N PRO A 164 19.10 10.45 -10.13
CA PRO A 164 17.98 10.53 -9.20
C PRO A 164 17.61 11.99 -8.93
N VAL A 165 16.32 12.27 -8.94
CA VAL A 165 15.76 13.61 -8.85
C VAL A 165 15.51 13.94 -7.38
N VAL A 166 16.18 14.99 -6.90
CA VAL A 166 16.01 15.51 -5.54
C VAL A 166 15.31 16.85 -5.62
N VAL A 167 14.10 16.97 -5.05
CA VAL A 167 13.39 18.23 -4.94
C VAL A 167 13.62 18.84 -3.56
N VAL A 168 13.98 20.11 -3.54
CA VAL A 168 14.42 20.83 -2.34
C VAL A 168 13.50 22.01 -2.09
N CYS A 169 12.79 21.95 -0.97
CA CYS A 169 11.96 23.02 -0.42
C CYS A 169 12.69 23.69 0.75
N ALA A 170 13.88 24.23 0.48
CA ALA A 170 14.73 24.89 1.46
C ALA A 170 15.56 26.00 0.80
N PRO A 171 15.82 27.12 1.48
CA PRO A 171 16.64 28.20 0.94
C PRO A 171 18.11 27.80 0.77
N GLU A 172 18.63 26.97 1.67
CA GLU A 172 20.02 26.53 1.67
C GLU A 172 20.15 25.06 2.10
N LEU A 173 20.94 24.31 1.34
CA LEU A 173 21.33 22.93 1.64
C LEU A 173 22.86 22.84 1.71
N GLY A 174 23.46 23.43 2.74
CA GLY A 174 24.89 23.25 3.06
C GLY A 174 25.81 23.16 1.84
N ASP A 175 26.69 22.15 1.83
CA ASP A 175 27.62 21.89 0.73
C ASP A 175 26.93 21.21 -0.46
N ARG A 176 26.87 21.92 -1.60
CA ARG A 176 26.20 21.48 -2.84
C ARG A 176 26.87 20.28 -3.50
N SER A 177 28.18 20.08 -3.29
CA SER A 177 28.93 18.94 -3.88
C SER A 177 28.38 17.58 -3.45
N ARG A 178 27.67 17.52 -2.32
CA ARG A 178 26.99 16.30 -1.83
C ARG A 178 25.89 15.81 -2.77
N PHE A 179 25.42 16.68 -3.65
CA PHE A 179 24.34 16.39 -4.59
C PHE A 179 24.81 16.19 -6.03
N ASP A 180 26.11 16.11 -6.30
CA ASP A 180 26.66 16.02 -7.68
C ASP A 180 26.16 14.78 -8.47
N ALA A 181 25.80 13.71 -7.76
CA ALA A 181 25.23 12.49 -8.32
C ALA A 181 23.73 12.59 -8.64
N PHE A 182 23.09 13.70 -8.31
CA PHE A 182 21.64 13.89 -8.36
C PHE A 182 21.27 15.01 -9.34
N GLU A 183 20.03 14.98 -9.80
CA GLU A 183 19.39 16.11 -10.45
C GLU A 183 18.60 16.90 -9.41
N VAL A 184 19.10 18.07 -9.00
CA VAL A 184 18.52 18.84 -7.89
C VAL A 184 17.62 19.97 -8.40
N HIS A 185 16.37 19.99 -7.95
CA HIS A 185 15.38 21.01 -8.26
C HIS A 185 14.97 21.78 -7.01
N HIS A 186 15.12 23.10 -7.01
CA HIS A 186 14.67 23.94 -5.90
C HIS A 186 13.26 24.47 -6.15
N VAL A 187 12.33 24.17 -5.25
CA VAL A 187 10.97 24.71 -5.27
C VAL A 187 10.73 25.55 -4.02
N ARG A 188 9.86 26.55 -4.14
CA ARG A 188 9.63 27.53 -3.08
C ARG A 188 8.39 27.26 -2.23
N ASN A 189 7.49 26.39 -2.71
CA ASN A 189 6.22 26.06 -2.07
C ASN A 189 5.65 24.76 -2.65
N ALA A 190 4.60 24.26 -2.01
CA ALA A 190 3.92 23.03 -2.42
C ALA A 190 3.28 23.12 -3.81
N GLN A 191 2.81 24.31 -4.23
CA GLN A 191 2.25 24.47 -5.57
C GLN A 191 3.29 24.18 -6.65
N LYS A 192 4.52 24.67 -6.48
CA LYS A 192 5.62 24.39 -7.40
C LYS A 192 6.09 22.94 -7.36
N LEU A 193 6.03 22.32 -6.18
CA LEU A 193 6.26 20.87 -6.07
C LEU A 193 5.18 20.09 -6.85
N ALA A 194 3.91 20.42 -6.71
CA ALA A 194 2.82 19.77 -7.44
C ALA A 194 2.93 19.96 -8.97
N GLU A 195 3.27 21.15 -9.44
CA GLU A 195 3.54 21.43 -10.87
C GLU A 195 4.70 20.57 -11.41
N PHE A 196 5.76 20.39 -10.61
CA PHE A 196 6.90 19.54 -10.94
C PHE A 196 6.51 18.06 -10.97
N SER A 197 5.84 17.58 -9.92
CA SER A 197 5.38 16.20 -9.79
C SER A 197 4.36 15.79 -10.86
N ALA A 198 3.68 16.75 -11.50
CA ALA A 198 2.79 16.47 -12.63
C ALA A 198 3.54 15.97 -13.88
N HIS A 199 4.83 16.27 -14.01
CA HIS A 199 5.64 15.95 -15.20
C HIS A 199 6.88 15.10 -14.87
N THR A 200 7.27 15.02 -13.60
CA THR A 200 8.50 14.34 -13.18
C THR A 200 8.34 13.78 -11.77
N GLU A 201 8.55 12.48 -11.61
CA GLU A 201 8.54 11.85 -10.28
C GLU A 201 9.87 12.11 -9.56
N PRO A 202 9.85 12.75 -8.37
CA PRO A 202 11.04 12.92 -7.55
C PRO A 202 11.36 11.64 -6.76
N ASP A 203 12.65 11.33 -6.63
CA ASP A 203 13.12 10.21 -5.81
C ASP A 203 13.23 10.61 -4.33
N LEU A 204 13.55 11.88 -4.06
CA LEU A 204 13.68 12.45 -2.72
C LEU A 204 13.12 13.88 -2.67
N VAL A 205 12.28 14.17 -1.68
CA VAL A 205 11.79 15.52 -1.38
C VAL A 205 12.33 15.94 -0.01
N ILE A 206 13.05 17.06 0.04
CA ILE A 206 13.60 17.61 1.27
C ILE A 206 12.86 18.90 1.61
N VAL A 207 12.31 19.00 2.83
CA VAL A 207 11.47 20.13 3.24
C VAL A 207 12.01 20.80 4.50
N ASP A 208 12.28 22.11 4.44
CA ASP A 208 12.56 22.93 5.64
C ASP A 208 11.23 23.29 6.32
N LEU A 209 10.93 22.59 7.43
CA LEU A 209 9.71 22.77 8.22
C LEU A 209 9.67 24.12 8.97
N ASP A 210 10.82 24.78 9.17
CA ASP A 210 10.84 26.13 9.76
C ASP A 210 10.26 27.18 8.80
N ARG A 211 10.20 26.85 7.50
CA ARG A 211 9.73 27.72 6.42
C ARG A 211 8.45 27.23 5.77
N THR A 212 7.91 26.12 6.27
CA THR A 212 6.74 25.44 5.71
C THR A 212 5.63 25.41 6.75
N PRO A 213 4.64 26.32 6.67
CA PRO A 213 3.56 26.41 7.65
C PRO A 213 2.66 25.17 7.64
N ASP A 214 2.47 24.57 6.46
CA ASP A 214 1.66 23.37 6.24
C ASP A 214 2.50 22.32 5.50
N PRO A 215 2.92 21.23 6.16
CA PRO A 215 3.74 20.19 5.55
C PRO A 215 2.93 19.19 4.72
N VAL A 216 1.61 19.10 4.91
CA VAL A 216 0.76 18.07 4.26
C VAL A 216 0.90 18.07 2.73
N PRO A 217 0.86 19.24 2.05
CA PRO A 217 0.91 19.29 0.59
C PRO A 217 2.26 18.91 -0.03
N PHE A 218 3.29 18.67 0.80
CA PHE A 218 4.62 18.28 0.34
C PHE A 218 4.83 16.76 0.33
N ARG A 219 3.87 15.98 0.83
CA ARG A 219 3.91 14.52 0.73
C ARG A 219 3.61 14.07 -0.69
N ILE A 220 4.51 13.24 -1.24
CA ILE A 220 4.39 12.61 -2.55
C ILE A 220 4.44 11.10 -2.35
N GLU A 221 3.49 10.36 -2.92
CA GLU A 221 3.33 8.91 -2.67
C GLU A 221 4.52 8.06 -3.10
N ASN A 222 5.16 8.44 -4.22
CA ASN A 222 6.23 7.67 -4.84
C ASN A 222 7.62 8.25 -4.56
N ALA A 223 7.77 9.16 -3.59
CA ALA A 223 9.03 9.81 -3.25
C ALA A 223 9.37 9.61 -1.77
N HIS A 224 10.67 9.52 -1.45
CA HIS A 224 11.11 9.59 -0.06
C HIS A 224 11.02 11.05 0.42
N VAL A 225 10.22 11.34 1.45
CA VAL A 225 9.98 12.71 1.93
C VAL A 225 10.63 12.91 3.30
N VAL A 226 11.62 13.81 3.37
CA VAL A 226 12.36 14.13 4.59
C VAL A 226 12.13 15.58 4.99
N GLY A 227 11.59 15.78 6.19
CA GLY A 227 11.43 17.07 6.82
C GLY A 227 12.61 17.37 7.74
N PHE A 228 13.07 18.61 7.77
CA PHE A 228 13.98 19.07 8.81
C PHE A 228 13.59 20.43 9.34
N GLY A 229 13.85 20.66 10.63
CA GLY A 229 13.46 21.92 11.27
C GLY A 229 14.06 22.08 12.65
N SER A 230 13.60 23.09 13.36
CA SER A 230 13.98 23.36 14.73
C SER A 230 13.42 22.29 15.68
N HIS A 231 14.26 21.76 16.58
CA HIS A 231 13.88 20.73 17.55
C HIS A 231 12.83 21.18 18.59
N VAL A 232 12.53 22.48 18.64
CA VAL A 232 11.53 23.06 19.56
C VAL A 232 10.11 23.11 18.97
N ASP A 233 9.94 22.76 17.69
CA ASP A 233 8.64 22.85 17.01
C ASP A 233 8.01 21.46 16.77
N THR A 234 7.73 20.77 17.88
CA THR A 234 7.11 19.44 17.91
C THR A 234 5.80 19.35 17.12
N PRO A 235 4.86 20.33 17.21
CA PRO A 235 3.59 20.24 16.48
C PRO A 235 3.74 20.18 14.95
N ARG A 236 4.70 20.90 14.36
CA ARG A 236 4.96 20.80 12.90
C ARG A 236 5.66 19.51 12.53
N HIS A 237 6.52 18.99 13.39
CA HIS A 237 7.14 17.69 13.18
C HIS A 237 6.11 16.57 13.21
N ASP A 238 5.18 16.61 14.17
CA ASP A 238 4.08 15.65 14.29
C ASP A 238 3.15 15.73 13.07
N ALA A 239 2.76 16.94 12.65
CA ALA A 239 1.93 17.13 11.45
C ALA A 239 2.61 16.61 10.17
N ALA A 240 3.93 16.74 10.04
CA ALA A 240 4.67 16.20 8.90
C ALA A 240 4.73 14.66 8.94
N LEU A 241 4.91 14.05 10.12
CA LEU A 241 4.86 12.59 10.26
C LEU A 241 3.46 12.03 9.99
N GLU A 242 2.40 12.69 10.48
CA GLU A 242 1.00 12.34 10.19
C GLU A 242 0.65 12.48 8.71
N ALA A 243 1.24 13.46 8.03
CA ALA A 243 1.13 13.62 6.58
C ALA A 243 1.79 12.48 5.79
N GLY A 244 2.60 11.64 6.45
CA GLY A 244 3.28 10.49 5.84
C GLY A 244 4.71 10.78 5.39
N TYR A 245 5.41 11.73 6.02
CA TYR A 245 6.85 11.89 5.82
C TYR A 245 7.60 10.67 6.35
N ASP A 246 8.58 10.19 5.60
CA ASP A 246 9.41 9.05 6.01
C ASP A 246 10.34 9.37 7.18
N ALA A 247 10.76 10.63 7.29
CA ALA A 247 11.58 11.09 8.41
C ALA A 247 11.41 12.58 8.68
N VAL A 248 11.40 12.95 9.96
CA VAL A 248 11.51 14.33 10.42
C VAL A 248 12.68 14.46 11.38
N LEU A 249 13.61 15.36 11.08
CA LEU A 249 14.89 15.48 11.79
C LEU A 249 15.15 16.90 12.30
N ALA A 250 15.78 17.01 13.47
CA ALA A 250 16.36 18.29 13.88
C ALA A 250 17.42 18.75 12.85
N ARG A 251 17.47 20.04 12.54
CA ARG A 251 18.35 20.63 11.50
C ARG A 251 19.82 20.16 11.61
N SER A 252 20.40 20.13 12.80
CA SER A 252 21.77 19.66 13.02
C SER A 252 21.96 18.16 12.74
N ILE A 253 20.96 17.33 13.04
CA ILE A 253 20.96 15.89 12.77
C ILE A 253 20.78 15.64 11.27
N PHE A 254 19.89 16.39 10.61
CA PHE A 254 19.68 16.33 9.17
C PHE A 254 20.99 16.53 8.40
N PHE A 255 21.70 17.64 8.63
CA PHE A 255 22.97 17.91 7.92
C PHE A 255 24.07 16.89 8.19
N ARG A 256 24.08 16.27 9.38
CA ARG A 256 25.00 15.19 9.75
C ARG A 256 24.67 13.88 9.03
N ARG A 257 23.37 13.53 8.95
CA ARG A 257 22.89 12.30 8.32
C ARG A 257 22.62 12.43 6.83
N LEU A 258 22.74 13.63 6.25
CA LEU A 258 22.51 13.88 4.83
C LEU A 258 23.23 12.88 3.91
N PRO A 259 24.52 12.51 4.12
CA PRO A 259 25.16 11.46 3.32
C PRO A 259 24.46 10.10 3.41
N GLU A 260 23.95 9.73 4.58
CA GLU A 260 23.18 8.50 4.80
C GLU A 260 21.77 8.57 4.22
N LEU A 261 21.19 9.77 4.06
CA LEU A 261 19.87 9.95 3.42
C LEU A 261 19.98 9.93 1.89
N LEU A 262 21.13 10.38 1.37
CA LEU A 262 21.47 10.33 -0.04
C LEU A 262 21.96 8.93 -0.46
N ALA A 263 22.51 8.11 0.45
CA ALA A 263 22.98 6.75 0.18
C ALA A 263 21.88 5.73 -0.22
N PRO A 264 20.67 5.71 0.38
CA PRO A 264 19.52 4.93 -0.07
C PRO A 264 19.18 5.20 -1.53
N VAL A 265 19.32 6.46 -1.95
CA VAL A 265 19.11 6.89 -3.32
C VAL A 265 20.29 6.50 -4.24
N GLN A 266 21.51 6.39 -3.70
CA GLN A 266 22.72 5.98 -4.44
C GLN A 266 22.87 4.46 -4.62
N LYS A 267 22.34 3.62 -3.71
CA LYS A 267 22.56 2.16 -3.72
C LYS A 267 21.78 1.39 -4.80
N SER A 268 21.04 2.06 -5.68
CA SER A 268 20.45 1.46 -6.89
C SER A 268 21.38 1.46 -8.12
N SER A 269 22.67 1.79 -7.95
CA SER A 269 23.64 1.90 -9.05
C SER A 269 24.93 1.09 -8.80
N ALA A 270 24.87 -0.23 -8.61
CA ALA A 270 26.03 -1.10 -8.87
C ALA A 270 25.71 -2.60 -8.83
N SER A 271 26.13 -3.26 -9.93
CA SER A 271 26.27 -4.70 -10.21
C SER A 271 25.01 -5.46 -10.62
#